data_AF-A0A929E1R4-F1
#
_entry.id   AF-A0A929E1R4-F1
#
_cell.length_a   1.000
_cell.length_b   1.000
_cell.length_c   1.000
_cell.angle_alpha   90.00
_cell.angle_beta   90.00
_cell.angle_gamma   90.00
#
_symmetry.space_group_name_H-M   'P 1'
#
loop_
_entity.id
_entity.type
_entity.pdbx_description
1 polymer ?
#
loop_
_entity_poly.entity_id
_entity_poly.type
_entity_poly.pdbx_seq_one_letter_code
_entity_poly.pdbx_strand_id
1 'polypeptide(L)'
;YPLRPANALINLGPVESILILYSYCKARFFPHPEEKTFEEWVVNRFGQRLYQTFFKTYTEKVWGIPCNTIQADWAAQRIKGLSLLVAVSNALFGGQQSKSLIEQFDYPKLGPGMMWQRFQQEIEAAGGQVSLNSNVCNILHDNGRITGLRYSHGDSVENTAVQHCISSIPVTRLIQLLEPAPPADVLEAAGRLSYRAFLIVMLIVDRQDLFPDQWLYVHSPKVRVGRIQNFKNWSKYMVPDQSKTSIGMEYFCNQHDETWQMVDTDLVEMATRELAELGLNKGAPVIDSYVVRQPQAYPVYDQNYKENLAVIRNHLAGMENLQTIGRSGMHRYNNMDHSMQTGILAARNCCGAKHDLWAVNEEKSYLEEDQSVKDVPVVPEKVLIAAFARMDKLGFATAVGTVCGLLVFSATMWIISRGGDVLGSHLRLLAQYFIGYTVTVTGGFIAFGYSFFWGFLFGWLFAYLRNLLLAIYIYHVKRKAELLSLKDFFDNF
;
A
#
# COMPACT_ATOMS: atom_id res chain seq x y z
N TYR A 1 -6.96 7.89 -4.46
CA TYR A 1 -6.39 6.53 -4.34
C TYR A 1 -6.92 5.70 -5.49
N PRO A 2 -6.17 4.75 -6.07
CA PRO A 2 -4.79 4.38 -5.73
C PRO A 2 -3.76 5.42 -6.15
N LEU A 3 -2.55 5.31 -5.61
CA LEU A 3 -1.38 5.99 -6.17
C LEU A 3 -1.19 5.48 -7.58
N ARG A 4 -1.43 6.33 -8.59
CA ARG A 4 -1.03 6.08 -9.97
C ARG A 4 0.45 6.46 -10.07
N PRO A 5 1.39 5.50 -10.09
CA PRO A 5 2.81 5.81 -9.99
C PRO A 5 3.30 6.68 -11.16
N ALA A 6 2.67 6.54 -12.33
CA ALA A 6 2.88 7.42 -13.47
C ALA A 6 2.57 8.89 -13.16
N ASN A 7 1.41 9.17 -12.54
CA ASN A 7 1.06 10.55 -12.13
C ASN A 7 2.02 11.07 -11.07
N ALA A 8 2.44 10.22 -10.12
CA ALA A 8 3.40 10.61 -9.10
C ALA A 8 4.76 11.00 -9.73
N LEU A 9 5.29 10.18 -10.63
CA LEU A 9 6.56 10.45 -11.33
C LEU A 9 6.49 11.72 -12.19
N ILE A 10 5.40 11.91 -12.93
CA ILE A 10 5.20 13.11 -13.75
C ILE A 10 5.13 14.36 -12.86
N ASN A 11 4.37 14.31 -11.76
CA ASN A 11 4.19 15.45 -10.85
C ASN A 11 5.44 15.81 -10.05
N LEU A 12 6.37 14.88 -9.85
CA LEU A 12 7.66 15.13 -9.19
C LEU A 12 8.67 15.83 -10.11
N GLY A 13 8.44 15.80 -11.42
CA GLY A 13 9.34 16.33 -12.43
C GLY A 13 10.46 15.36 -12.83
N PRO A 14 11.17 15.67 -13.94
CA PRO A 14 12.14 14.77 -14.55
C PRO A 14 13.37 14.52 -13.68
N VAL A 15 13.85 15.53 -12.95
CA VAL A 15 15.05 15.42 -12.10
C VAL A 15 14.81 14.44 -10.95
N GLU A 16 13.74 14.61 -10.18
CA GLU A 16 13.43 13.70 -9.07
C GLU A 16 13.10 12.29 -9.57
N SER A 17 12.44 12.15 -10.72
CA SER A 17 12.19 10.84 -11.33
C SER A 17 13.50 10.09 -11.65
N ILE A 18 14.50 10.77 -12.19
CA ILE A 18 15.82 10.18 -12.46
C ILE A 18 16.53 9.80 -11.15
N LEU A 19 16.49 10.65 -10.13
CA LEU A 19 17.09 10.36 -8.83
C LEU A 19 16.42 9.18 -8.12
N ILE A 20 15.09 9.05 -8.24
CA ILE A 20 14.33 7.90 -7.75
C ILE A 20 14.78 6.63 -8.47
N LEU A 21 14.88 6.65 -9.79
CA LEU A 21 15.32 5.49 -10.57
C LEU A 21 16.75 5.09 -10.22
N TYR A 22 17.66 6.07 -10.08
CA TYR A 22 19.03 5.83 -9.65
C TYR A 22 19.08 5.19 -8.25
N SER A 23 18.30 5.72 -7.29
CA SER A 23 18.21 5.18 -5.94
C SER A 23 17.65 3.76 -5.91
N TYR A 24 16.66 3.45 -6.75
CA TYR A 24 16.14 2.11 -6.94
C TYR A 24 17.19 1.16 -7.51
N CYS A 25 17.92 1.56 -8.56
CA CYS A 25 19.02 0.77 -9.12
C CYS A 25 20.10 0.48 -8.06
N LYS A 26 20.48 1.48 -7.26
CA LYS A 26 21.43 1.31 -6.15
C LYS A 26 20.93 0.25 -5.15
N ALA A 27 19.67 0.30 -4.74
CA ALA A 27 19.08 -0.70 -3.84
C ALA A 27 19.02 -2.11 -4.46
N ARG A 28 18.93 -2.23 -5.79
CA ARG A 28 19.00 -3.52 -6.48
C ARG A 28 20.39 -4.14 -6.49
N PHE A 29 21.44 -3.31 -6.62
CA PHE A 29 22.83 -3.79 -6.59
C PHE A 29 23.35 -3.99 -5.17
N PHE A 30 22.85 -3.21 -4.21
CA PHE A 30 23.26 -3.25 -2.81
C PHE A 30 22.03 -3.35 -1.89
N PRO A 31 21.31 -4.49 -1.89
CA PRO A 31 20.14 -4.67 -1.05
C PRO A 31 20.53 -4.90 0.42
N HIS A 32 19.61 -4.61 1.33
CA HIS A 32 19.69 -5.08 2.70
C HIS A 32 19.63 -6.62 2.73
N PRO A 33 20.58 -7.32 3.39
CA PRO A 33 20.63 -8.78 3.41
C PRO A 33 19.43 -9.44 4.11
N GLU A 34 18.97 -8.83 5.21
CA GLU A 34 17.79 -9.24 5.97
C GLU A 34 16.81 -8.08 6.02
N GLU A 35 15.53 -8.36 5.76
CA GLU A 35 14.44 -7.36 5.78
C GLU A 35 13.67 -7.53 7.10
N LYS A 36 14.14 -6.92 8.18
CA LYS A 36 13.47 -7.01 9.49
C LYS A 36 12.45 -5.91 9.67
N THR A 37 12.72 -4.74 9.08
CA THR A 37 11.94 -3.53 9.30
C THR A 37 11.16 -3.11 8.04
N PHE A 38 10.13 -2.29 8.24
CA PHE A 38 9.37 -1.68 7.15
C PHE A 38 10.27 -0.87 6.22
N GLU A 39 11.20 -0.07 6.77
CA GLU A 39 12.15 0.71 5.98
C GLU A 39 12.96 -0.19 5.04
N GLU A 40 13.62 -1.23 5.56
CA GLU A 40 14.46 -2.13 4.76
C GLU A 40 13.65 -2.82 3.66
N TRP A 41 12.43 -3.28 3.99
CA TRP A 41 11.55 -3.95 3.04
C TRP A 41 11.14 -3.04 1.87
N VAL A 42 10.80 -1.77 2.17
CA VAL A 42 10.39 -0.79 1.15
C VAL A 42 11.61 -0.32 0.35
N VAL A 43 12.73 -0.02 1.00
CA VAL A 43 13.96 0.44 0.33
C VAL A 43 14.47 -0.58 -0.67
N ASN A 44 14.47 -1.88 -0.32
CA ASN A 44 14.87 -2.95 -1.23
C ASN A 44 13.99 -3.05 -2.49
N ARG A 45 12.71 -2.65 -2.40
CA ARG A 45 11.73 -2.77 -3.48
C ARG A 45 11.54 -1.49 -4.31
N PHE A 46 11.75 -0.33 -3.70
CA PHE A 46 11.39 0.97 -4.28
C PHE A 46 12.53 1.99 -4.27
N GLY A 47 13.64 1.70 -3.58
CA GLY A 47 14.76 2.62 -3.40
C GLY A 47 14.56 3.62 -2.25
N GLN A 48 15.67 4.10 -1.70
CA GLN A 48 15.70 5.04 -0.57
C GLN A 48 14.96 6.34 -0.85
N ARG A 49 15.14 6.91 -2.05
CA ARG A 49 14.56 8.22 -2.41
C ARG A 49 13.04 8.16 -2.41
N LEU A 50 12.43 7.17 -3.07
CA LEU A 50 10.97 7.03 -3.12
C LEU A 50 10.39 6.71 -1.74
N TYR A 51 11.09 5.87 -0.97
CA TYR A 51 10.76 5.59 0.42
C TYR A 51 10.67 6.90 1.24
N GLN A 52 11.71 7.73 1.19
CA GLN A 52 11.76 8.99 1.92
C GLN A 52 10.67 9.98 1.48
N THR A 53 10.39 10.07 0.18
CA THR A 53 9.42 11.04 -0.35
C THR A 53 7.97 10.67 -0.06
N PHE A 54 7.59 9.40 -0.16
CA PHE A 54 6.18 8.99 -0.07
C PHE A 54 5.86 8.08 1.10
N PHE A 55 6.71 7.12 1.40
CA PHE A 55 6.37 6.07 2.36
C PHE A 55 6.67 6.50 3.78
N LYS A 56 7.86 7.06 4.03
CA LYS A 56 8.37 7.36 5.38
C LYS A 56 7.43 8.27 6.17
N THR A 57 7.27 9.52 5.74
CA THR A 57 6.53 10.53 6.50
C THR A 57 5.08 10.11 6.76
N TYR A 58 4.40 9.55 5.76
CA TYR A 58 3.03 9.11 5.94
C TYR A 58 2.92 7.90 6.88
N THR A 59 3.81 6.92 6.75
CA THR A 59 3.83 5.74 7.62
C THR A 59 4.14 6.14 9.07
N GLU A 60 5.12 7.02 9.29
CA GLU A 60 5.46 7.53 10.62
C GLU A 60 4.32 8.36 11.22
N LYS A 61 3.57 9.13 10.43
CA LYS A 61 2.32 9.78 10.90
C LYS A 61 1.33 8.74 11.41
N VAL A 62 1.00 7.75 10.59
CA VAL A 62 0.01 6.71 10.92
C VAL A 62 0.40 5.96 12.19
N TRP A 63 1.65 5.51 12.28
CA TRP A 63 2.09 4.62 13.35
C TRP A 63 2.69 5.32 14.57
N GLY A 64 3.09 6.59 14.44
CA GLY A 64 3.71 7.34 15.54
C GLY A 64 5.06 6.80 15.98
N ILE A 65 5.64 5.84 15.25
CA ILE A 65 6.95 5.24 15.50
C ILE A 65 7.79 5.27 14.22
N PRO A 66 9.12 5.35 14.33
CA PRO A 66 10.02 5.31 13.18
C PRO A 66 9.80 4.06 12.30
N CYS A 67 9.92 4.21 11.00
CA CYS A 67 9.76 3.10 10.06
C CYS A 67 10.81 1.97 10.23
N ASN A 68 11.94 2.24 10.90
CA ASN A 68 12.95 1.25 11.24
C ASN A 68 12.63 0.46 12.54
N THR A 69 11.50 0.74 13.21
CA THR A 69 11.02 -0.06 14.35
C THR A 69 9.76 -0.87 14.04
N ILE A 70 9.11 -0.61 12.90
CA ILE A 70 7.95 -1.35 12.42
C ILE A 70 8.43 -2.63 11.74
N GLN A 71 7.80 -3.77 12.04
CA GLN A 71 8.17 -5.07 11.44
C GLN A 71 7.84 -5.14 9.93
N ALA A 72 8.69 -5.85 9.17
CA ALA A 72 8.58 -5.96 7.71
C ALA A 72 7.35 -6.74 7.22
N ASP A 73 6.81 -7.63 8.05
CA ASP A 73 5.58 -8.38 7.76
C ASP A 73 4.39 -7.44 7.53
N TRP A 74 4.32 -6.33 8.26
CA TRP A 74 3.34 -5.28 8.02
C TRP A 74 3.50 -4.64 6.63
N ALA A 75 4.74 -4.34 6.21
CA ALA A 75 5.05 -3.80 4.88
C ALA A 75 4.60 -4.77 3.78
N ALA A 76 4.95 -6.05 3.96
CA ALA A 76 4.65 -7.13 3.05
C ALA A 76 3.15 -7.35 2.87
N GLN A 77 2.34 -7.16 3.92
CA GLN A 77 0.88 -7.23 3.84
C GLN A 77 0.29 -6.04 3.07
N ARG A 78 0.86 -4.83 3.22
CA ARG A 78 0.23 -3.60 2.75
C ARG A 78 0.64 -3.14 1.36
N ILE A 79 1.85 -3.48 0.93
CA ILE A 79 2.46 -2.97 -0.32
C ILE A 79 2.61 -4.08 -1.37
N LYS A 80 2.13 -5.30 -1.05
CA LYS A 80 2.14 -6.46 -1.96
C LYS A 80 1.47 -6.08 -3.29
N GLY A 81 2.13 -6.40 -4.41
CA GLY A 81 1.60 -6.14 -5.76
C GLY A 81 2.05 -4.83 -6.42
N LEU A 82 2.60 -3.87 -5.67
CA LEU A 82 3.17 -2.66 -6.25
C LEU A 82 4.60 -2.92 -6.79
N SER A 83 4.83 -2.59 -8.07
CA SER A 83 6.14 -2.72 -8.72
C SER A 83 6.54 -1.41 -9.40
N LEU A 84 7.69 -0.86 -9.00
CA LEU A 84 8.23 0.37 -9.59
C LEU A 84 8.55 0.20 -11.09
N LEU A 85 8.97 -1.00 -11.50
CA LEU A 85 9.24 -1.28 -12.91
C LEU A 85 7.96 -1.27 -13.76
N VAL A 86 6.88 -1.86 -13.24
CA VAL A 86 5.57 -1.85 -13.92
C VAL A 86 5.03 -0.42 -14.00
N ALA A 87 5.16 0.34 -12.92
CA ALA A 87 4.84 1.76 -12.84
C ALA A 87 5.53 2.61 -13.92
N VAL A 88 6.86 2.48 -14.03
CA VAL A 88 7.67 3.23 -15.02
C VAL A 88 7.35 2.78 -16.44
N SER A 89 7.20 1.47 -16.67
CA SER A 89 6.83 0.94 -17.98
C SER A 89 5.47 1.47 -18.45
N ASN A 90 4.47 1.49 -17.57
CA ASN A 90 3.15 2.04 -17.89
C ASN A 90 3.19 3.54 -18.17
N ALA A 91 4.02 4.30 -17.44
CA ALA A 91 4.16 5.74 -17.66
C ALA A 91 4.81 6.09 -19.02
N LEU A 92 5.78 5.29 -19.47
CA LEU A 92 6.55 5.54 -20.69
C LEU A 92 5.88 5.02 -21.97
N PHE A 93 5.24 3.85 -21.88
CA PHE A 93 4.76 3.12 -23.07
C PHE A 93 3.24 3.06 -23.19
N GLY A 94 2.49 3.57 -22.21
CA GLY A 94 1.04 3.47 -22.18
C GLY A 94 0.59 2.00 -22.06
N GLY A 95 0.47 1.51 -20.83
CA GLY A 95 0.15 0.11 -20.54
C GLY A 95 -1.01 -0.05 -19.55
N GLN A 96 -1.69 -1.21 -19.63
CA GLN A 96 -2.89 -1.58 -18.89
C GLN A 96 -2.81 -1.23 -17.39
N GLN A 97 -3.96 -0.76 -16.87
CA GLN A 97 -4.19 -0.46 -15.46
C GLN A 97 -3.61 -1.58 -14.57
N SER A 98 -2.89 -1.19 -13.52
CA SER A 98 -2.44 -2.11 -12.47
C SER A 98 -3.62 -2.96 -12.01
N LYS A 99 -3.39 -4.27 -11.85
CA LYS A 99 -4.40 -5.23 -11.37
C LYS A 99 -5.10 -4.70 -10.11
N SER A 100 -6.42 -4.90 -10.13
CA SER A 100 -7.50 -4.37 -9.29
C SER A 100 -7.10 -3.62 -8.02
N LEU A 101 -7.47 -2.35 -8.02
CA LEU A 101 -7.78 -1.61 -6.82
C LEU A 101 -9.26 -1.23 -6.94
N ILE A 102 -10.04 -1.34 -5.87
CA ILE A 102 -11.48 -1.09 -5.90
C ILE A 102 -11.75 0.28 -6.53
N GLU A 103 -12.40 0.27 -7.69
CA GLU A 103 -12.86 1.48 -8.36
C GLU A 103 -14.26 1.89 -7.87
N GLN A 104 -15.02 0.96 -7.28
CA GLN A 104 -16.40 1.17 -6.82
C GLN A 104 -16.70 0.38 -5.56
N PHE A 105 -17.35 1.00 -4.59
CA PHE A 105 -17.83 0.35 -3.36
C PHE A 105 -19.22 0.86 -3.00
N ASP A 106 -20.00 0.01 -2.34
CA ASP A 106 -21.30 0.41 -1.80
C ASP A 106 -21.13 1.13 -0.46
N TYR A 107 -21.93 2.17 -0.25
CA TYR A 107 -21.92 2.94 0.99
C TYR A 107 -23.35 3.24 1.47
N PRO A 108 -23.68 3.02 2.76
CA PRO A 108 -25.02 3.30 3.25
C PRO A 108 -25.35 4.79 3.20
N LYS A 109 -26.61 5.09 2.86
CA LYS A 109 -27.11 6.44 2.59
C LYS A 109 -26.73 7.46 3.67
N LEU A 110 -26.85 7.11 4.95
CA LEU A 110 -26.59 7.99 6.11
C LEU A 110 -25.33 7.57 6.87
N GLY A 111 -24.42 6.84 6.23
CA GLY A 111 -23.18 6.37 6.84
C GLY A 111 -23.26 4.95 7.43
N PRO A 112 -22.10 4.38 7.79
CA PRO A 112 -21.95 2.96 8.14
C PRO A 112 -22.76 2.56 9.39
N GLY A 113 -23.12 3.51 10.25
CA GLY A 113 -23.98 3.29 11.42
C GLY A 113 -25.33 2.66 11.08
N MET A 114 -25.87 2.91 9.88
CA MET A 114 -27.13 2.31 9.42
C MET A 114 -27.09 0.78 9.43
N MET A 115 -25.94 0.20 9.06
CA MET A 115 -25.79 -1.25 9.04
C MET A 115 -25.91 -1.80 10.47
N TRP A 116 -25.25 -1.18 11.45
CA TRP A 116 -25.27 -1.63 12.84
C TRP A 116 -26.64 -1.44 13.51
N GLN A 117 -27.34 -0.36 13.19
CA GLN A 117 -28.73 -0.18 13.60
C GLN A 117 -29.63 -1.29 13.05
N ARG A 118 -29.42 -1.68 11.78
CA ARG A 118 -30.17 -2.79 11.17
C ARG A 118 -29.83 -4.13 11.84
N PHE A 119 -28.56 -4.39 12.15
CA PHE A 119 -28.15 -5.59 12.89
C PHE A 119 -28.84 -5.68 14.25
N GLN A 120 -28.89 -4.59 15.02
CA GLN A 120 -29.59 -4.55 16.29
C GLN A 120 -31.07 -4.92 16.13
N GLN A 121 -31.76 -4.29 15.18
CA GLN A 121 -33.18 -4.56 14.92
C GLN A 121 -33.44 -6.02 14.56
N GLU A 122 -32.59 -6.62 13.73
CA GLU A 122 -32.74 -8.03 13.33
C GLU A 122 -32.49 -9.00 14.49
N ILE A 123 -31.53 -8.69 15.36
CA ILE A 123 -31.28 -9.47 16.58
C ILE A 123 -32.50 -9.41 17.50
N GLU A 124 -33.02 -8.21 17.76
CA GLU A 124 -34.18 -8.00 18.63
C GLU A 124 -35.46 -8.64 18.05
N ALA A 125 -35.68 -8.53 16.74
CA ALA A 125 -36.82 -9.15 16.05
C ALA A 125 -36.76 -10.69 16.09
N ALA A 126 -35.56 -11.27 16.14
CA ALA A 126 -35.35 -12.71 16.31
C ALA A 126 -35.43 -13.15 17.79
N GLY A 127 -35.74 -12.26 18.73
CA GLY A 127 -35.83 -12.53 20.17
C GLY A 127 -34.50 -12.48 20.92
N GLY A 128 -33.42 -12.02 20.27
CA GLY A 128 -32.15 -11.73 20.94
C GLY A 128 -32.20 -10.41 21.71
N GLN A 129 -31.22 -10.19 22.59
CA GLN A 129 -31.11 -8.97 23.39
C GLN A 129 -29.84 -8.20 23.04
N VAL A 130 -29.97 -6.88 22.86
CA VAL A 130 -28.85 -5.95 22.70
C VAL A 130 -28.89 -4.92 23.82
N SER A 131 -27.95 -5.02 24.76
CA SER A 131 -27.88 -4.12 25.90
C SER A 131 -26.85 -3.01 25.65
N LEU A 132 -27.34 -1.80 25.33
CA LEU A 132 -26.51 -0.59 25.26
C LEU A 132 -26.24 -0.03 26.66
N ASN A 133 -25.26 0.87 26.79
CA ASN A 133 -24.86 1.49 28.06
C ASN A 133 -24.53 0.46 29.17
N SER A 134 -24.05 -0.72 28.76
CA SER A 134 -23.77 -1.86 29.64
C SER A 134 -22.27 -2.16 29.59
N ASN A 135 -21.52 -1.63 30.53
CA ASN A 135 -20.07 -1.72 30.55
C ASN A 135 -19.62 -2.98 31.31
N VAL A 136 -18.92 -3.89 30.63
CA VAL A 136 -18.37 -5.10 31.27
C VAL A 136 -17.22 -4.72 32.21
N CYS A 137 -17.43 -5.00 33.50
CA CYS A 137 -16.50 -4.70 34.58
C CYS A 137 -15.58 -5.88 34.90
N ASN A 138 -16.11 -7.11 34.87
CA ASN A 138 -15.34 -8.33 35.10
C ASN A 138 -15.89 -9.50 34.28
N ILE A 139 -15.02 -10.44 33.97
CA ILE A 139 -15.33 -11.70 33.30
C ILE A 139 -14.91 -12.82 34.26
N LEU A 140 -15.91 -13.47 34.83
CA LEU A 140 -15.73 -14.48 35.86
C LEU A 140 -15.38 -15.81 35.21
N HIS A 141 -14.33 -16.46 35.68
CA HIS A 141 -13.95 -17.79 35.21
C HIS A 141 -13.53 -18.70 36.35
N ASP A 142 -13.70 -19.99 36.14
CA ASP A 142 -13.25 -21.05 37.04
C ASP A 142 -12.72 -22.22 36.21
N ASN A 143 -11.56 -22.76 36.59
CA ASN A 143 -10.94 -23.94 35.96
C ASN A 143 -10.92 -23.92 34.42
N GLY A 144 -10.58 -22.78 33.82
CA GLY A 144 -10.49 -22.64 32.35
C GLY A 144 -11.85 -22.51 31.66
N ARG A 145 -12.89 -22.06 32.36
CA ARG A 145 -14.22 -21.82 31.80
C ARG A 145 -14.80 -20.51 32.31
N ILE A 146 -15.31 -19.68 31.39
CA ILE A 146 -16.06 -18.47 31.73
C ILE A 146 -17.41 -18.89 32.33
N THR A 147 -17.69 -18.45 33.55
CA THR A 147 -18.91 -18.78 34.30
C THR A 147 -19.92 -17.65 34.26
N GLY A 148 -19.47 -16.40 34.10
CA GLY A 148 -20.35 -15.24 34.04
C GLY A 148 -19.66 -13.93 33.70
N LEU A 149 -20.47 -12.89 33.55
CA LEU A 149 -20.04 -11.52 33.32
C LEU A 149 -20.63 -10.63 34.41
N ARG A 150 -19.81 -9.71 34.93
CA ARG A 150 -20.26 -8.59 35.76
C ARG A 150 -20.22 -7.33 34.92
N TYR A 151 -21.33 -6.62 34.79
CA TYR A 151 -21.41 -5.37 34.03
C TYR A 151 -22.19 -4.31 34.79
N SER A 152 -21.88 -3.04 34.53
CA SER A 152 -22.62 -1.90 35.06
C SER A 152 -23.61 -1.37 34.04
N HIS A 153 -24.83 -1.04 34.48
CA HIS A 153 -25.86 -0.39 33.67
C HIS A 153 -26.41 0.82 34.42
N GLY A 154 -25.99 2.03 34.03
CA GLY A 154 -26.19 3.21 34.87
C GLY A 154 -25.46 3.04 36.22
N ASP A 155 -26.17 3.20 37.33
CA ASP A 155 -25.62 3.05 38.68
C ASP A 155 -25.71 1.62 39.25
N SER A 156 -26.36 0.68 38.53
CA SER A 156 -26.47 -0.72 38.97
C SER A 156 -25.30 -1.56 38.46
N VAL A 157 -24.96 -2.60 39.24
CA VAL A 157 -24.03 -3.66 38.82
C VAL A 157 -24.78 -4.98 38.80
N GLU A 158 -24.75 -5.64 37.65
CA GLU A 158 -25.47 -6.88 37.40
C GLU A 158 -24.48 -8.01 37.07
N ASN A 159 -24.88 -9.24 37.43
CA ASN A 159 -24.14 -10.45 37.09
C ASN A 159 -25.03 -11.32 36.20
N THR A 160 -24.46 -11.86 35.12
CA THR A 160 -25.15 -12.83 34.27
C THR A 160 -24.27 -14.06 34.07
N ALA A 161 -24.84 -15.25 34.22
CA ALA A 161 -24.16 -16.50 33.89
C ALA A 161 -24.10 -16.66 32.36
N VAL A 162 -23.05 -17.32 31.87
CA VAL A 162 -22.87 -17.56 30.43
C VAL A 162 -22.42 -18.99 30.14
N GLN A 163 -22.88 -19.54 29.02
CA GLN A 163 -22.41 -20.84 28.52
C GLN A 163 -21.25 -20.68 27.54
N HIS A 164 -21.31 -19.65 26.69
CA HIS A 164 -20.27 -19.27 25.73
C HIS A 164 -20.02 -17.77 25.83
N CYS A 165 -18.76 -17.37 25.67
CA CYS A 165 -18.34 -15.97 25.65
C CYS A 165 -17.62 -15.68 24.33
N ILE A 166 -18.14 -14.73 23.55
CA ILE A 166 -17.47 -14.20 22.36
C ILE A 166 -17.11 -12.75 22.66
N SER A 167 -15.82 -12.43 22.65
CA SER A 167 -15.31 -11.12 23.03
C SER A 167 -14.68 -10.39 21.85
N SER A 168 -15.20 -9.20 21.56
CA SER A 168 -14.57 -8.22 20.67
C SER A 168 -13.84 -7.11 21.45
N ILE A 169 -13.80 -7.19 22.79
CA ILE A 169 -13.08 -6.25 23.65
C ILE A 169 -11.59 -6.32 23.30
N PRO A 170 -10.86 -5.19 23.22
CA PRO A 170 -9.41 -5.18 23.02
C PRO A 170 -8.71 -6.23 23.89
N VAL A 171 -7.86 -7.07 23.29
CA VAL A 171 -7.33 -8.26 23.99
C VAL A 171 -6.57 -7.89 25.28
N THR A 172 -5.93 -6.73 25.29
CA THR A 172 -5.23 -6.18 26.46
C THR A 172 -6.19 -5.86 27.60
N ARG A 173 -7.35 -5.28 27.28
CA ARG A 173 -8.41 -4.99 28.24
C ARG A 173 -9.13 -6.26 28.67
N LEU A 174 -9.35 -7.20 27.76
CA LEU A 174 -9.93 -8.51 28.07
C LEU A 174 -9.13 -9.21 29.18
N ILE A 175 -7.80 -9.27 29.07
CA ILE A 175 -6.92 -9.85 30.08
C ILE A 175 -7.08 -9.17 31.45
N GLN A 176 -7.23 -7.84 31.49
CA GLN A 176 -7.44 -7.09 32.73
C GLN A 176 -8.83 -7.30 33.35
N LEU A 177 -9.82 -7.75 32.58
CA LEU A 177 -11.19 -7.97 33.06
C LEU A 177 -11.38 -9.37 33.66
N LEU A 178 -10.45 -10.31 33.43
CA LEU A 178 -10.57 -11.68 33.92
C LEU A 178 -10.48 -11.75 35.46
N GLU A 179 -11.39 -12.49 36.06
CA GLU A 179 -11.48 -12.74 37.50
C GLU A 179 -11.68 -14.25 37.74
N PRO A 180 -10.74 -14.95 38.42
CA PRO A 180 -9.52 -14.44 39.04
C PRO A 180 -8.50 -13.90 38.02
N ALA A 181 -7.60 -13.04 38.49
CA ALA A 181 -6.61 -12.40 37.63
C ALA A 181 -5.68 -13.44 36.96
N PRO A 182 -5.29 -13.23 35.69
CA PRO A 182 -4.31 -14.07 35.01
C PRO A 182 -2.92 -14.02 35.69
N PRO A 183 -2.04 -14.99 35.37
CA PRO A 183 -0.64 -14.95 35.77
C PRO A 183 0.09 -13.65 35.39
N ALA A 184 1.14 -13.31 36.14
CA ALA A 184 1.83 -12.02 36.02
C ALA A 184 2.48 -11.79 34.64
N ASP A 185 3.01 -12.84 34.02
CA ASP A 185 3.59 -12.79 32.67
C ASP A 185 2.54 -12.46 31.60
N VAL A 186 1.31 -12.96 31.74
CA VAL A 186 0.19 -12.65 30.85
C VAL A 186 -0.25 -11.19 31.01
N LEU A 187 -0.32 -10.70 32.25
CA LEU A 187 -0.64 -9.30 32.55
C LEU A 187 0.43 -8.35 31.99
N GLU A 188 1.70 -8.71 32.13
CA GLU A 188 2.83 -7.94 31.60
C GLU A 188 2.80 -7.92 30.06
N ALA A 189 2.59 -9.08 29.42
CA ALA A 189 2.45 -9.16 27.96
C ALA A 189 1.30 -8.28 27.45
N ALA A 190 0.15 -8.29 28.13
CA ALA A 190 -0.97 -7.42 27.81
C ALA A 190 -0.64 -5.93 27.99
N GLY A 191 0.15 -5.57 29.00
CA GLY A 191 0.61 -4.19 29.23
C GLY A 191 1.63 -3.69 28.19
N ARG A 192 2.31 -4.60 27.49
CA ARG A 192 3.29 -4.30 26.44
C ARG A 192 2.68 -4.17 25.05
N LEU A 193 1.46 -4.66 24.83
CA LEU A 193 0.73 -4.42 23.58
C LEU A 193 0.10 -3.03 23.58
N SER A 194 0.24 -2.30 22.47
CA SER A 194 -0.20 -0.92 22.35
C SER A 194 -1.17 -0.72 21.18
N TYR A 195 -1.95 0.36 21.27
CA TYR A 195 -2.87 0.78 20.22
C TYR A 195 -2.62 2.24 19.90
N ARG A 196 -2.68 2.60 18.63
CA ARG A 196 -2.78 3.99 18.21
C ARG A 196 -4.18 4.51 18.47
N ALA A 197 -4.24 5.72 19.00
CA ALA A 197 -5.43 6.51 19.05
C ALA A 197 -5.65 7.25 17.72
N PHE A 198 -6.86 7.75 17.54
CA PHE A 198 -7.27 8.36 16.29
C PHE A 198 -8.29 9.47 16.56
N LEU A 199 -8.08 10.60 15.90
CA LEU A 199 -8.94 11.77 15.98
C LEU A 199 -9.55 12.03 14.61
N ILE A 200 -10.83 12.38 14.59
CA ILE A 200 -11.45 13.02 13.43
C ILE A 200 -11.94 14.40 13.88
N VAL A 201 -11.37 15.44 13.28
CA VAL A 201 -11.91 16.80 13.38
C VAL A 201 -12.78 17.04 12.16
N MET A 202 -14.10 16.97 12.35
CA MET A 202 -15.08 17.27 11.33
C MET A 202 -15.18 18.78 11.15
N LEU A 203 -15.06 19.25 9.91
CA LEU A 203 -15.21 20.66 9.56
C LEU A 203 -16.35 20.80 8.54
N ILE A 204 -17.27 21.71 8.80
CA ILE A 204 -18.33 22.11 7.88
C ILE A 204 -17.88 23.39 7.19
N VAL A 205 -17.67 23.31 5.88
CA VAL A 205 -17.15 24.41 5.07
C VAL A 205 -18.29 25.04 4.28
N ASP A 206 -18.33 26.38 4.26
CA ASP A 206 -19.31 27.16 3.50
C ASP A 206 -19.02 27.16 1.99
N ARG A 207 -19.09 25.97 1.41
CA ARG A 207 -18.89 25.75 -0.02
C ARG A 207 -19.53 24.46 -0.46
N GLN A 208 -20.18 24.51 -1.61
CA GLN A 208 -20.86 23.34 -2.18
C GLN A 208 -19.88 22.22 -2.54
N ASP A 209 -18.74 22.56 -3.17
CA ASP A 209 -17.76 21.59 -3.65
C ASP A 209 -16.32 22.04 -3.34
N LEU A 210 -15.58 21.19 -2.64
CA LEU A 210 -14.15 21.40 -2.33
C LEU A 210 -13.26 20.63 -3.31
N PHE A 211 -13.42 19.31 -3.39
CA PHE A 211 -12.67 18.42 -4.28
C PHE A 211 -13.50 17.17 -4.59
N PRO A 212 -13.25 16.49 -5.73
CA PRO A 212 -14.09 15.38 -6.20
C PRO A 212 -13.81 14.05 -5.48
N ASP A 213 -12.67 13.91 -4.81
CA ASP A 213 -12.25 12.67 -4.16
C ASP A 213 -13.05 12.37 -2.87
N GLN A 214 -13.30 11.10 -2.58
CA GLN A 214 -13.91 10.66 -1.31
C GLN A 214 -12.94 10.79 -0.13
N TRP A 215 -11.65 10.55 -0.37
CA TRP A 215 -10.59 10.79 0.62
C TRP A 215 -9.24 11.11 -0.04
N LEU A 216 -8.42 11.85 0.70
CA LEU A 216 -7.08 12.28 0.33
C LEU A 216 -6.06 11.80 1.38
N TYR A 217 -4.94 11.25 0.94
CA TYR A 217 -3.79 10.95 1.82
C TYR A 217 -2.81 12.12 1.83
N VAL A 218 -2.41 12.55 3.02
CA VAL A 218 -1.61 13.77 3.21
C VAL A 218 -0.20 13.42 3.66
N HIS A 219 0.72 13.36 2.69
CA HIS A 219 2.13 13.04 2.91
C HIS A 219 2.97 14.25 3.37
N SER A 220 2.46 15.48 3.20
CA SER A 220 3.21 16.70 3.49
C SER A 220 3.62 16.77 4.96
N PRO A 221 4.92 17.01 5.28
CA PRO A 221 5.38 17.18 6.66
C PRO A 221 4.96 18.52 7.28
N LYS A 222 4.43 19.47 6.48
CA LYS A 222 3.99 20.79 6.96
C LYS A 222 2.74 20.75 7.84
N VAL A 223 1.98 19.66 7.78
CA VAL A 223 0.71 19.49 8.47
C VAL A 223 0.68 18.16 9.20
N ARG A 224 -0.03 18.10 10.32
CA ARG A 224 -0.21 16.89 11.13
C ARG A 224 -1.27 15.97 10.55
N VAL A 225 -2.29 16.50 9.86
CA VAL A 225 -3.34 15.70 9.22
C VAL A 225 -2.73 14.62 8.33
N GLY A 226 -3.22 13.39 8.46
CA GLY A 226 -2.75 12.23 7.69
C GLY A 226 -3.71 11.83 6.58
N ARG A 227 -5.02 12.00 6.79
CA ARG A 227 -6.05 11.74 5.78
C ARG A 227 -7.19 12.72 5.92
N ILE A 228 -7.81 13.09 4.79
CA ILE A 228 -8.98 13.97 4.74
C ILE A 228 -10.10 13.20 4.04
N GLN A 229 -11.26 13.06 4.66
CA GLN A 229 -12.45 12.47 4.05
C GLN A 229 -13.42 13.58 3.63
N ASN A 230 -14.07 13.44 2.48
CA ASN A 230 -15.16 14.32 2.06
C ASN A 230 -16.49 13.55 2.13
N PHE A 231 -17.19 13.66 3.25
CA PHE A 231 -18.41 12.88 3.53
C PHE A 231 -19.54 13.12 2.54
N LYS A 232 -19.58 14.30 1.91
CA LYS A 232 -20.55 14.58 0.85
C LYS A 232 -20.34 13.69 -0.38
N ASN A 233 -19.09 13.36 -0.69
CA ASN A 233 -18.72 12.49 -1.80
C ASN A 233 -18.91 10.99 -1.48
N TRP A 234 -18.96 10.62 -0.19
CA TRP A 234 -19.37 9.29 0.24
C TRP A 234 -20.88 9.11 0.06
N SER A 235 -21.67 10.11 0.47
CA SER A 235 -23.10 10.17 0.21
C SER A 235 -23.62 11.59 0.40
N LYS A 236 -24.33 12.11 -0.61
CA LYS A 236 -24.98 13.43 -0.54
C LYS A 236 -25.95 13.57 0.64
N TYR A 237 -26.50 12.45 1.14
CA TYR A 237 -27.46 12.45 2.24
C TYR A 237 -26.82 12.57 3.62
N MET A 238 -25.49 12.46 3.72
CA MET A 238 -24.76 12.76 4.95
C MET A 238 -24.63 14.26 5.22
N VAL A 239 -24.90 15.11 4.23
CA VAL A 239 -24.85 16.56 4.36
C VAL A 239 -26.25 17.12 4.09
N PRO A 240 -26.97 17.63 5.10
CA PRO A 240 -28.35 18.09 4.90
C PRO A 240 -28.42 19.34 4.00
N ASP A 241 -27.53 20.31 4.21
CA ASP A 241 -27.42 21.51 3.37
C ASP A 241 -26.47 21.28 2.19
N GLN A 242 -27.04 21.14 0.99
CA GLN A 242 -26.27 20.88 -0.22
C GLN A 242 -25.40 22.06 -0.67
N SER A 243 -25.55 23.26 -0.10
CA SER A 243 -24.65 24.39 -0.36
C SER A 243 -23.32 24.28 0.40
N LYS A 244 -23.20 23.32 1.33
CA LYS A 244 -22.03 23.12 2.20
C LYS A 244 -21.30 21.82 1.88
N THR A 245 -20.11 21.65 2.46
CA THR A 245 -19.33 20.42 2.42
C THR A 245 -18.90 20.04 3.83
N SER A 246 -19.09 18.78 4.21
CA SER A 246 -18.54 18.23 5.44
C SER A 246 -17.30 17.40 5.13
N ILE A 247 -16.19 17.73 5.78
CA ILE A 247 -14.95 16.96 5.69
C ILE A 247 -14.49 16.47 7.07
N GLY A 248 -13.83 15.32 7.10
CA GLY A 248 -13.18 14.77 8.29
C GLY A 248 -11.67 14.86 8.16
N MET A 249 -11.04 15.68 9.01
CA MET A 249 -9.59 15.79 9.12
C MET A 249 -9.10 14.74 10.11
N GLU A 250 -8.37 13.74 9.63
CA GLU A 250 -7.93 12.61 10.43
C GLU A 250 -6.50 12.76 10.94
N TYR A 251 -6.34 12.58 12.25
CA TYR A 251 -5.05 12.63 12.94
C TYR A 251 -4.78 11.31 13.65
N PHE A 252 -3.58 10.80 13.44
CA PHE A 252 -3.07 9.61 14.10
C PHE A 252 -2.21 10.05 15.28
N CYS A 253 -2.52 9.58 16.49
CA CYS A 253 -1.81 9.99 17.71
C CYS A 253 -1.86 8.88 18.76
N ASN A 254 -1.11 9.05 19.84
CA ASN A 254 -1.24 8.27 21.07
C ASN A 254 -2.02 9.09 22.09
N GLN A 255 -2.61 8.43 23.08
CA GLN A 255 -3.34 9.13 24.14
C GLN A 255 -2.45 10.07 24.98
N HIS A 256 -1.13 9.90 24.95
CA HIS A 256 -0.18 10.77 25.65
C HIS A 256 0.38 11.90 24.77
N ASP A 257 0.08 11.91 23.47
CA ASP A 257 0.58 12.95 22.57
C ASP A 257 -0.14 14.28 22.85
N GLU A 258 0.57 15.40 22.65
CA GLU A 258 0.01 16.75 22.75
C GLU A 258 -1.31 16.87 21.98
N THR A 259 -1.33 16.42 20.71
CA THR A 259 -2.52 16.49 19.83
C THR A 259 -3.75 15.80 20.43
N TRP A 260 -3.58 14.71 21.17
CA TRP A 260 -4.71 14.01 21.80
C TRP A 260 -5.28 14.79 22.99
N GLN A 261 -4.39 15.42 23.75
CA GLN A 261 -4.69 16.18 24.96
C GLN A 261 -5.22 17.60 24.67
N MET A 262 -5.13 18.07 23.42
CA MET A 262 -5.72 19.34 23.01
C MET A 262 -7.24 19.34 23.23
N VAL A 263 -7.77 20.48 23.68
CA VAL A 263 -9.20 20.74 23.73
C VAL A 263 -9.77 20.87 22.33
N ASP A 264 -11.07 20.63 22.17
CA ASP A 264 -11.72 20.56 20.86
C ASP A 264 -11.58 21.86 20.05
N THR A 265 -11.64 23.02 20.71
CA THR A 265 -11.48 24.33 20.06
C THR A 265 -10.13 24.46 19.37
N ASP A 266 -9.05 24.02 20.02
CA ASP A 266 -7.69 24.15 19.51
C ASP A 266 -7.43 23.15 18.39
N LEU A 267 -8.03 21.96 18.47
CA LEU A 267 -8.03 20.98 17.38
C LEU A 267 -8.74 21.51 16.13
N VAL A 268 -9.88 22.18 16.31
CA VAL A 268 -10.64 22.79 15.21
C VAL A 268 -9.86 23.93 14.57
N GLU A 269 -9.20 24.78 15.37
CA GLU A 269 -8.34 25.84 14.85
C GLU A 269 -7.15 25.27 14.06
N MET A 270 -6.46 24.26 14.62
CA MET A 270 -5.37 23.57 13.95
C MET A 270 -5.83 22.97 12.62
N ALA A 271 -6.93 22.22 12.62
CA ALA A 271 -7.46 21.58 11.42
C ALA A 271 -7.88 22.59 10.35
N THR A 272 -8.49 23.71 10.76
CA THR A 272 -8.86 24.81 9.86
C THR A 272 -7.65 25.45 9.22
N ARG A 273 -6.59 25.72 10.01
CA ARG A 273 -5.33 26.26 9.49
C ARG A 273 -4.65 25.31 8.53
N GLU A 274 -4.59 24.01 8.86
CA GLU A 274 -3.98 23.00 7.98
C GLU A 274 -4.77 22.84 6.67
N LEU A 275 -6.10 22.89 6.72
CA LEU A 275 -6.93 22.87 5.51
C LEU A 275 -6.63 24.05 4.58
N ALA A 276 -6.40 25.23 5.15
CA ALA A 276 -6.01 26.43 4.42
C ALA A 276 -4.57 26.35 3.87
N GLU A 277 -3.61 25.86 4.67
CA GLU A 277 -2.21 25.62 4.25
C GLU A 277 -2.14 24.64 3.07
N LEU A 278 -3.02 23.64 3.05
CA LEU A 278 -3.16 22.71 1.93
C LEU A 278 -3.91 23.30 0.72
N GLY A 279 -4.49 24.50 0.84
CA GLY A 279 -5.27 25.17 -0.20
C GLY A 279 -6.62 24.49 -0.52
N LEU A 280 -7.08 23.57 0.34
CA LEU A 280 -8.23 22.72 0.07
C LEU A 280 -9.57 23.38 0.41
N ASN A 281 -9.58 24.38 1.29
CA ASN A 281 -10.80 25.15 1.61
C ASN A 281 -11.22 26.11 0.49
N LYS A 282 -10.36 26.37 -0.52
CA LYS A 282 -10.62 27.34 -1.60
C LYS A 282 -11.05 28.72 -1.09
N GLY A 283 -10.49 29.15 0.04
CA GLY A 283 -10.83 30.43 0.69
C GLY A 283 -12.21 30.50 1.37
N ALA A 284 -12.97 29.40 1.39
CA ALA A 284 -14.26 29.35 2.08
C ALA A 284 -14.07 29.19 3.60
N PRO A 285 -14.92 29.83 4.43
CA PRO A 285 -14.84 29.72 5.88
C PRO A 285 -15.36 28.36 6.37
N VAL A 286 -14.82 27.92 7.51
CA VAL A 286 -15.41 26.85 8.33
C VAL A 286 -16.50 27.48 9.18
N ILE A 287 -17.71 26.92 9.16
CA ILE A 287 -18.90 27.47 9.83
C ILE A 287 -19.36 26.63 11.02
N ASP A 288 -18.94 25.37 11.09
CA ASP A 288 -19.26 24.47 12.19
C ASP A 288 -18.24 23.31 12.25
N SER A 289 -18.18 22.60 13.37
CA SER A 289 -17.22 21.53 13.59
C SER A 289 -17.65 20.53 14.66
N TYR A 290 -17.05 19.34 14.64
CA TYR A 290 -17.23 18.33 15.68
C TYR A 290 -15.97 17.46 15.81
N VAL A 291 -15.59 17.06 17.02
CA VAL A 291 -14.40 16.24 17.25
C VAL A 291 -14.77 14.86 17.77
N VAL A 292 -14.21 13.83 17.16
CA VAL A 292 -14.34 12.42 17.59
C VAL A 292 -12.98 11.90 18.03
N ARG A 293 -12.93 11.29 19.22
CA ARG A 293 -11.75 10.63 19.81
C ARG A 293 -11.96 9.13 19.88
N GLN A 294 -11.11 8.36 19.21
CA GLN A 294 -11.06 6.90 19.31
C GLN A 294 -9.74 6.46 19.97
N PRO A 295 -9.74 6.05 21.25
CA PRO A 295 -8.50 5.83 22.03
C PRO A 295 -7.70 4.59 21.60
N GLN A 296 -8.39 3.59 21.04
CA GLN A 296 -7.80 2.33 20.59
C GLN A 296 -8.33 2.01 19.19
N ALA A 297 -7.71 2.61 18.18
CA ALA A 297 -8.13 2.49 16.79
C ALA A 297 -7.32 1.43 16.03
N TYR A 298 -5.99 1.46 16.17
CA TYR A 298 -5.11 0.56 15.42
C TYR A 298 -4.20 -0.25 16.35
N PRO A 299 -4.21 -1.59 16.30
CA PRO A 299 -3.21 -2.40 17.00
C PRO A 299 -1.83 -2.14 16.40
N VAL A 300 -0.81 -1.96 17.23
CA VAL A 300 0.56 -1.60 16.83
C VAL A 300 1.42 -2.85 16.74
N TYR A 301 2.13 -3.00 15.62
CA TYR A 301 3.03 -4.13 15.38
C TYR A 301 4.49 -3.69 15.58
N ASP A 302 4.86 -3.47 16.84
CA ASP A 302 6.23 -3.14 17.24
C ASP A 302 7.17 -4.36 17.15
N GLN A 303 8.36 -4.31 17.74
CA GLN A 303 9.30 -5.43 17.64
C GLN A 303 8.94 -6.65 18.50
N ASN A 304 8.13 -6.47 19.54
CA ASN A 304 7.84 -7.50 20.54
C ASN A 304 6.37 -7.95 20.52
N TYR A 305 5.56 -7.41 19.59
CA TYR A 305 4.11 -7.67 19.59
C TYR A 305 3.77 -9.15 19.43
N LYS A 306 4.55 -9.90 18.64
CA LYS A 306 4.28 -11.32 18.36
C LYS A 306 4.46 -12.17 19.60
N GLU A 307 5.55 -11.96 20.31
CA GLU A 307 5.89 -12.66 21.54
C GLU A 307 4.84 -12.38 22.61
N ASN A 308 4.50 -11.10 22.82
CA ASN A 308 3.48 -10.71 23.78
C ASN A 308 2.09 -11.28 23.41
N LEU A 309 1.71 -11.21 22.12
CA LEU A 309 0.43 -11.75 21.66
C LEU A 309 0.38 -13.28 21.77
N ALA A 310 1.50 -13.98 21.56
CA ALA A 310 1.58 -15.43 21.71
C ALA A 310 1.34 -15.85 23.18
N VAL A 311 1.94 -15.15 24.16
CA VAL A 311 1.68 -15.39 25.59
C VAL A 311 0.19 -15.26 25.91
N ILE A 312 -0.44 -14.18 25.44
CA ILE A 312 -1.88 -13.93 25.64
C ILE A 312 -2.74 -15.00 24.95
N ARG A 313 -2.43 -15.33 23.69
CA ARG A 313 -3.17 -16.35 22.92
C ARG A 313 -3.10 -17.71 23.60
N ASN A 314 -1.93 -18.10 24.08
CA ASN A 314 -1.74 -19.38 24.77
C ASN A 314 -2.54 -19.44 26.08
N HIS A 315 -2.59 -18.34 26.84
CA HIS A 315 -3.41 -18.27 28.04
C HIS A 315 -4.90 -18.40 27.72
N LEU A 316 -5.40 -17.62 26.74
CA LEU A 316 -6.81 -17.64 26.34
C LEU A 316 -7.23 -18.97 25.69
N ALA A 317 -6.30 -19.69 25.03
CA ALA A 317 -6.57 -21.02 24.48
C ALA A 317 -6.90 -22.07 25.55
N GLY A 318 -6.49 -21.83 26.81
CA GLY A 318 -6.88 -22.65 27.95
C GLY A 318 -8.33 -22.43 28.42
N MET A 319 -9.05 -21.46 27.85
CA MET A 319 -10.43 -21.14 28.21
C MET A 319 -11.42 -21.78 27.22
N GLU A 320 -12.07 -22.87 27.63
CA GLU A 320 -12.86 -23.77 26.76
C GLU A 320 -13.97 -23.04 25.98
N ASN A 321 -14.65 -22.11 26.64
CA ASN A 321 -15.85 -21.45 26.12
C ASN A 321 -15.65 -19.96 25.78
N LEU A 322 -14.40 -19.50 25.67
CA LEU A 322 -14.06 -18.13 25.29
C LEU A 322 -13.50 -18.07 23.86
N GLN A 323 -14.01 -17.15 23.05
CA GLN A 323 -13.49 -16.85 21.72
C GLN A 323 -13.24 -15.35 21.58
N THR A 324 -12.11 -14.96 21.00
CA THR A 324 -11.82 -13.56 20.66
C THR A 324 -12.03 -13.29 19.18
N ILE A 325 -12.64 -12.14 18.86
CA ILE A 325 -13.01 -11.77 17.49
C ILE A 325 -12.65 -10.32 17.18
N GLY A 326 -12.64 -9.99 15.89
CA GLY A 326 -12.55 -8.63 15.39
C GLY A 326 -11.16 -8.01 15.51
N ARG A 327 -11.08 -6.72 15.17
CA ARG A 327 -9.83 -5.95 15.11
C ARG A 327 -9.08 -5.96 16.44
N SER A 328 -9.71 -5.44 17.49
CA SER A 328 -9.04 -5.22 18.78
C SER A 328 -9.03 -6.49 19.63
N GLY A 329 -10.07 -7.32 19.58
CA GLY A 329 -10.13 -8.57 20.34
C GLY A 329 -9.06 -9.59 19.93
N MET A 330 -8.57 -9.51 18.70
CA MET A 330 -7.48 -10.35 18.21
C MET A 330 -6.16 -9.59 18.05
N HIS A 331 -6.11 -8.31 18.41
CA HIS A 331 -4.96 -7.43 18.14
C HIS A 331 -4.50 -7.45 16.67
N ARG A 332 -5.47 -7.48 15.74
CA ARG A 332 -5.23 -7.59 14.30
C ARG A 332 -5.74 -6.37 13.57
N TYR A 333 -4.94 -5.87 12.64
CA TYR A 333 -5.34 -4.81 11.73
C TYR A 333 -6.32 -5.37 10.68
N ASN A 334 -7.60 -5.45 11.06
CA ASN A 334 -8.67 -5.99 10.23
C ASN A 334 -9.53 -4.89 9.59
N ASN A 335 -10.11 -5.19 8.44
CA ASN A 335 -11.24 -4.45 7.89
C ASN A 335 -12.55 -4.94 8.53
N MET A 336 -13.66 -4.30 8.18
CA MET A 336 -14.98 -4.61 8.73
C MET A 336 -15.44 -6.03 8.37
N ASP A 337 -15.27 -6.43 7.11
CA ASP A 337 -15.58 -7.75 6.57
C ASP A 337 -14.81 -8.87 7.27
N HIS A 338 -13.49 -8.72 7.46
CA HIS A 338 -12.69 -9.69 8.22
C HIS A 338 -13.15 -9.80 9.67
N SER A 339 -13.48 -8.65 10.29
CA SER A 339 -13.98 -8.63 11.67
C SER A 339 -15.33 -9.34 11.78
N MET A 340 -16.24 -9.10 10.84
CA MET A 340 -17.54 -9.79 10.77
C MET A 340 -17.37 -11.29 10.53
N GLN A 341 -16.46 -11.69 9.65
CA GLN A 341 -16.17 -13.09 9.37
C GLN A 341 -15.74 -13.84 10.64
N THR A 342 -14.87 -13.25 11.47
CA THR A 342 -14.47 -13.86 12.75
C THR A 342 -15.67 -14.04 13.69
N GLY A 343 -16.60 -13.08 13.74
CA GLY A 343 -17.84 -13.21 14.53
C GLY A 343 -18.77 -14.33 14.02
N ILE A 344 -18.94 -14.43 12.70
CA ILE A 344 -19.77 -15.49 12.09
C ILE A 344 -19.19 -16.88 12.37
N LEU A 345 -17.87 -17.04 12.23
CA LEU A 345 -17.20 -18.31 12.52
C LEU A 345 -17.25 -18.65 14.02
N ALA A 346 -17.10 -17.65 14.89
CA ALA A 346 -17.21 -17.85 16.34
C ALA A 346 -18.62 -18.30 16.75
N ALA A 347 -19.67 -17.72 16.15
CA ALA A 347 -21.04 -18.15 16.36
C ALA A 347 -21.27 -19.61 15.91
N ARG A 348 -20.71 -20.01 14.75
CA ARG A 348 -20.76 -21.41 14.29
C ARG A 348 -20.04 -22.36 15.24
N ASN A 349 -18.93 -21.95 15.83
CA ASN A 349 -18.23 -22.74 16.84
C ASN A 349 -19.10 -22.98 18.09
N CYS A 350 -19.87 -21.98 18.54
CA CYS A 350 -20.86 -22.17 19.59
C CYS A 350 -21.96 -23.20 19.22
N CYS A 351 -22.20 -23.42 17.92
CA CYS A 351 -23.10 -24.45 17.41
C CYS A 351 -22.41 -25.80 17.10
N GLY A 352 -21.16 -26.00 17.51
CA GLY A 352 -20.43 -27.27 17.37
C GLY A 352 -19.44 -27.34 16.19
N ALA A 353 -19.26 -26.27 15.42
CA ALA A 353 -18.19 -26.19 14.44
C ALA A 353 -16.81 -26.04 15.10
N LYS A 354 -15.73 -26.19 14.33
CA LYS A 354 -14.33 -26.08 14.80
C LYS A 354 -13.48 -25.24 13.85
N HIS A 355 -13.77 -23.96 13.78
CA HIS A 355 -13.02 -22.98 12.99
C HIS A 355 -11.90 -22.36 13.83
N ASP A 356 -10.68 -22.29 13.28
CA ASP A 356 -9.62 -21.46 13.85
C ASP A 356 -9.83 -20.00 13.44
N LEU A 357 -10.24 -19.18 14.40
CA LEU A 357 -10.46 -17.74 14.18
C LEU A 357 -9.14 -17.01 13.89
N TRP A 358 -8.03 -17.48 14.47
CA TRP A 358 -6.70 -16.89 14.27
C TRP A 358 -6.10 -17.26 12.90
N ALA A 359 -6.65 -18.23 12.17
CA ALA A 359 -6.25 -18.44 10.78
C ALA A 359 -6.90 -17.40 9.84
N VAL A 360 -7.99 -16.74 10.27
CA VAL A 360 -8.66 -15.71 9.45
C VAL A 360 -7.68 -14.56 9.26
N ASN A 361 -7.30 -14.33 7.99
CA ASN A 361 -6.43 -13.25 7.55
C ASN A 361 -4.90 -13.47 7.71
N GLU A 362 -4.43 -14.67 8.12
CA GLU A 362 -2.98 -14.97 8.26
C GLU A 362 -2.21 -14.98 6.92
N GLU A 363 -2.87 -15.30 5.81
CA GLU A 363 -2.21 -15.40 4.47
C GLU A 363 -2.72 -14.39 3.42
N LYS A 364 -3.85 -13.71 3.68
CA LYS A 364 -4.66 -13.04 2.64
C LYS A 364 -5.00 -11.56 2.88
N SER A 365 -4.37 -10.86 3.82
CA SER A 365 -4.77 -9.47 4.07
C SER A 365 -4.13 -8.47 3.09
N TYR A 366 -5.00 -7.92 2.24
CA TYR A 366 -4.86 -6.70 1.41
C TYR A 366 -4.29 -6.84 -0.01
N LEU A 367 -5.02 -7.57 -0.85
CA LEU A 367 -5.34 -7.08 -2.20
C LEU A 367 -6.85 -7.26 -2.36
N GLU A 368 -7.53 -6.21 -2.80
CA GLU A 368 -8.90 -6.29 -3.30
C GLU A 368 -8.86 -6.98 -4.68
N GLU A 369 -8.42 -8.23 -4.69
CA GLU A 369 -8.50 -9.10 -5.85
C GLU A 369 -9.86 -9.80 -5.81
N ASP A 370 -10.67 -9.47 -6.81
CA ASP A 370 -11.84 -10.25 -7.18
C ASP A 370 -11.38 -11.71 -7.39
N GLN A 371 -11.83 -12.61 -6.51
CA GLN A 371 -11.59 -14.06 -6.62
C GLN A 371 -12.48 -14.67 -7.72
N SER A 372 -12.51 -14.05 -8.90
CA SER A 372 -12.69 -14.83 -10.11
C SER A 372 -11.40 -15.63 -10.28
N VAL A 373 -11.47 -16.94 -10.05
CA VAL A 373 -10.42 -17.90 -10.40
C VAL A 373 -10.01 -17.59 -11.84
N LYS A 374 -8.85 -16.98 -12.01
CA LYS A 374 -8.20 -16.82 -13.31
C LYS A 374 -6.83 -17.41 -13.18
N ASP A 375 -6.62 -18.45 -13.98
CA ASP A 375 -5.37 -19.14 -14.21
C ASP A 375 -4.19 -18.19 -14.01
N VAL A 376 -3.22 -18.62 -13.20
CA VAL A 376 -1.87 -18.04 -13.25
C VAL A 376 -1.56 -17.91 -14.74
N PRO A 377 -1.36 -16.70 -15.29
CA PRO A 377 -1.07 -16.58 -16.70
C PRO A 377 0.25 -17.30 -16.90
N VAL A 378 0.16 -18.53 -17.40
CA VAL A 378 1.30 -19.28 -17.91
C VAL A 378 1.80 -18.39 -19.03
N VAL A 379 2.82 -17.58 -18.74
CA VAL A 379 3.49 -16.80 -19.76
C VAL A 379 3.92 -17.82 -20.79
N PRO A 380 3.36 -17.79 -22.02
CA PRO A 380 3.63 -18.85 -22.97
C PRO A 380 5.14 -18.94 -23.14
N GLU A 381 5.69 -20.15 -23.07
CA GLU A 381 7.14 -20.38 -23.11
C GLU A 381 7.79 -19.62 -24.30
N LYS A 382 7.06 -19.49 -25.40
CA LYS A 382 7.41 -18.69 -26.58
C LYS A 382 7.65 -17.20 -26.29
N VAL A 383 6.86 -16.57 -25.41
CA VAL A 383 7.02 -15.16 -25.01
C VAL A 383 8.26 -14.99 -24.15
N LEU A 384 8.53 -15.93 -23.25
CA LEU A 384 9.73 -15.93 -22.42
C LEU A 384 10.99 -16.13 -23.28
N ILE A 385 10.95 -17.12 -24.18
CA ILE A 385 12.03 -17.40 -25.14
C ILE A 385 12.29 -16.17 -26.03
N ALA A 386 11.25 -15.49 -26.53
CA ALA A 386 11.42 -14.30 -27.35
C ALA A 386 12.02 -13.12 -26.57
N ALA A 387 11.59 -12.89 -25.32
CA ALA A 387 12.10 -11.80 -24.49
C ALA A 387 13.58 -11.99 -24.09
N PHE A 388 14.00 -13.24 -23.87
CA PHE A 388 15.36 -13.60 -23.46
C PHE A 388 16.24 -14.18 -24.59
N ALA A 389 15.74 -14.18 -25.83
CA ALA A 389 16.51 -14.62 -26.99
C ALA A 389 17.75 -13.75 -27.16
N ARG A 390 18.89 -14.41 -27.36
CA ARG A 390 20.12 -13.73 -27.74
C ARG A 390 19.91 -13.04 -29.07
N MET A 391 20.29 -11.76 -29.14
CA MET A 391 20.29 -11.03 -30.39
C MET A 391 21.41 -11.58 -31.27
N ASP A 392 21.11 -11.93 -32.52
CA ASP A 392 22.15 -12.27 -33.48
C ASP A 392 22.97 -11.02 -33.80
N LYS A 393 24.26 -11.04 -33.44
CA LYS A 393 25.13 -9.87 -33.54
C LYS A 393 25.37 -9.49 -35.00
N LEU A 394 25.51 -10.48 -35.88
CA LEU A 394 25.81 -10.26 -37.30
C LEU A 394 24.56 -9.80 -38.04
N GLY A 395 23.41 -10.45 -37.78
CA GLY A 395 22.13 -10.10 -38.37
C GLY A 395 21.71 -8.68 -38.02
N PHE A 396 21.77 -8.32 -36.74
CA PHE A 396 21.42 -6.97 -36.30
C PHE A 396 22.42 -5.92 -36.80
N ALA A 397 23.73 -6.18 -36.72
CA ALA A 397 24.75 -5.28 -37.25
C ALA A 397 24.59 -5.03 -38.75
N THR A 398 24.33 -6.10 -39.53
CA THR A 398 24.08 -6.00 -40.97
C THR A 398 22.84 -5.17 -41.25
N ALA A 399 21.73 -5.41 -40.54
CA ALA A 399 20.50 -4.66 -40.72
C ALA A 399 20.69 -3.16 -40.43
N VAL A 400 21.31 -2.81 -39.30
CA VAL A 400 21.58 -1.41 -38.93
C VAL A 400 22.52 -0.76 -39.93
N GLY A 401 23.61 -1.44 -40.30
CA GLY A 401 24.54 -0.99 -41.33
C GLY A 401 23.84 -0.72 -42.67
N THR A 402 23.03 -1.66 -43.15
CA THR A 402 22.28 -1.52 -44.41
C THR A 402 21.30 -0.35 -44.36
N VAL A 403 20.55 -0.17 -43.27
CA VAL A 403 19.62 0.95 -43.11
C VAL A 403 20.37 2.29 -43.09
N CYS A 404 21.43 2.42 -42.29
CA CYS A 404 22.25 3.63 -42.26
C CYS A 404 22.87 3.93 -43.64
N GLY A 405 23.42 2.92 -44.30
CA GLY A 405 23.97 3.03 -45.65
C GLY A 405 22.94 3.51 -46.66
N LEU A 406 21.78 2.85 -46.74
CA LEU A 406 20.73 3.18 -47.70
C LEU A 406 20.12 4.55 -47.45
N LEU A 407 19.96 4.97 -46.18
CA LEU A 407 19.43 6.28 -45.84
C LEU A 407 20.34 7.39 -46.35
N VAL A 408 21.64 7.31 -46.07
CA VAL A 408 22.60 8.33 -46.51
C VAL A 408 22.74 8.30 -48.03
N PHE A 409 22.80 7.11 -48.65
CA PHE A 409 22.83 6.96 -50.10
C PHE A 409 21.61 7.60 -50.78
N SER A 410 20.41 7.31 -50.28
CA SER A 410 19.14 7.83 -50.83
C SER A 410 19.05 9.33 -50.64
N ALA A 411 19.49 9.86 -49.49
CA ALA A 411 19.59 11.30 -49.26
C ALA A 411 20.55 11.97 -50.25
N THR A 412 21.71 11.37 -50.51
CA THR A 412 22.67 11.87 -51.51
C THR A 412 22.07 11.85 -52.93
N MET A 413 21.41 10.76 -53.33
CA MET A 413 20.77 10.66 -54.65
C MET A 413 19.61 11.65 -54.82
N TRP A 414 18.83 11.86 -53.77
CA TRP A 414 17.71 12.80 -53.78
C TRP A 414 18.18 14.24 -53.97
N ILE A 415 19.26 14.64 -53.31
CA ILE A 415 19.85 15.98 -53.47
C ILE A 415 20.40 16.18 -54.89
N ILE A 416 21.07 15.17 -55.45
CA ILE A 416 21.57 15.21 -56.85
C ILE A 416 20.40 15.42 -57.82
N SER A 417 19.28 14.70 -57.63
CA SER A 417 18.09 14.81 -58.49
C SER A 417 17.39 16.18 -58.43
N ARG A 418 17.59 16.97 -57.36
CA ARG A 418 16.94 18.27 -57.17
C ARG A 418 17.77 19.46 -57.67
N GLY A 419 18.99 19.24 -58.20
CA GLY A 419 19.81 20.28 -58.83
C GLY A 419 20.19 21.46 -57.92
N GLY A 420 20.18 21.29 -56.60
CA GLY A 420 20.24 22.40 -55.65
C GLY A 420 21.62 22.66 -55.05
N ASP A 421 22.29 23.73 -55.47
CA ASP A 421 23.51 24.24 -54.83
C ASP A 421 23.30 24.73 -53.38
N VAL A 422 22.04 24.94 -52.95
CA VAL A 422 21.70 25.43 -51.59
C VAL A 422 21.41 24.29 -50.59
N LEU A 423 20.99 23.10 -51.04
CA LEU A 423 20.65 21.95 -50.18
C LEU A 423 21.84 21.00 -49.93
N GLY A 424 22.91 21.11 -50.71
CA GLY A 424 24.12 20.30 -50.55
C GLY A 424 25.05 20.72 -49.39
N SER A 425 24.83 21.88 -48.75
CA SER A 425 25.73 22.45 -47.73
C SER A 425 25.89 21.56 -46.50
N HIS A 426 24.80 20.97 -46.00
CA HIS A 426 24.84 20.12 -44.81
C HIS A 426 25.38 18.71 -45.09
N LEU A 427 25.01 18.08 -46.21
CA LEU A 427 25.58 16.76 -46.55
C LEU A 427 27.04 16.84 -46.97
N ARG A 428 27.51 17.96 -47.54
CA ARG A 428 28.95 18.17 -47.81
C ARG A 428 29.81 18.07 -46.55
N LEU A 429 29.26 18.36 -45.36
CA LEU A 429 29.97 18.19 -44.08
C LEU A 429 30.33 16.72 -43.79
N LEU A 430 29.62 15.74 -44.38
CA LEU A 430 30.00 14.33 -44.27
C LEU A 430 31.39 14.07 -44.86
N ALA A 431 31.89 14.90 -45.77
CA ALA A 431 33.26 14.78 -46.30
C ALA A 431 34.35 14.95 -45.22
N GLN A 432 34.03 15.59 -44.09
CA GLN A 432 34.93 15.68 -42.94
C GLN A 432 35.13 14.33 -42.23
N TYR A 433 34.18 13.42 -42.38
CA TYR A 433 34.15 12.12 -41.72
C TYR A 433 34.33 10.96 -42.70
N PHE A 434 33.87 11.11 -43.94
CA PHE A 434 33.94 10.11 -45.01
C PHE A 434 34.95 10.57 -46.06
N ILE A 435 36.16 10.00 -45.98
CA ILE A 435 37.28 10.37 -46.85
C ILE A 435 36.90 10.09 -48.31
N GLY A 436 37.03 11.11 -49.17
CA GLY A 436 36.67 11.02 -50.59
C GLY A 436 35.18 11.20 -50.89
N TYR A 437 34.34 11.49 -49.89
CA TYR A 437 32.93 11.78 -50.12
C TYR A 437 32.74 13.15 -50.80
N THR A 438 31.93 13.14 -51.86
CA THR A 438 31.40 14.35 -52.52
C THR A 438 29.92 14.14 -52.80
N VAL A 439 29.14 15.20 -53.03
CA VAL A 439 27.72 15.07 -53.39
C VAL A 439 27.61 14.71 -54.88
N THR A 440 28.04 13.49 -55.21
CA THR A 440 28.06 12.91 -56.55
C THR A 440 27.55 11.48 -56.48
N VAL A 441 27.25 10.85 -57.62
CA VAL A 441 26.84 9.44 -57.67
C VAL A 441 27.89 8.55 -57.02
N THR A 442 29.15 8.74 -57.38
CA THR A 442 30.30 8.03 -56.79
C THR A 442 30.42 8.29 -55.29
N GLY A 443 30.24 9.55 -54.85
CA GLY A 443 30.25 9.88 -53.44
C GLY A 443 29.09 9.26 -52.67
N GLY A 444 27.91 9.08 -53.27
CA GLY A 444 26.82 8.31 -52.67
C GLY A 444 27.24 6.89 -52.28
N PHE A 445 27.94 6.18 -53.18
CA PHE A 445 28.47 4.84 -52.87
C PHE A 445 29.56 4.86 -51.79
N ILE A 446 30.40 5.89 -51.77
CA ILE A 446 31.40 6.09 -50.70
C ILE A 446 30.70 6.29 -49.35
N ALA A 447 29.68 7.15 -49.28
CA ALA A 447 28.91 7.37 -48.07
C ALA A 447 28.12 6.13 -47.63
N PHE A 448 27.61 5.34 -48.57
CA PHE A 448 27.01 4.04 -48.26
C PHE A 448 28.01 3.14 -47.53
N GLY A 449 29.22 2.98 -48.06
CA GLY A 449 30.26 2.13 -47.46
C GLY A 449 30.64 2.57 -46.04
N TYR A 450 30.89 3.86 -45.84
CA TYR A 450 31.23 4.40 -44.52
C TYR A 450 30.07 4.30 -43.51
N SER A 451 28.85 4.66 -43.94
CA SER A 451 27.67 4.62 -43.06
C SER A 451 27.27 3.18 -42.73
N PHE A 452 27.45 2.26 -43.68
CA PHE A 452 27.31 0.83 -43.45
C PHE A 452 28.31 0.34 -42.41
N PHE A 453 29.60 0.68 -42.55
CA PHE A 453 30.64 0.24 -41.62
C PHE A 453 30.40 0.75 -40.20
N TRP A 454 30.13 2.04 -40.01
CA TRP A 454 29.87 2.61 -38.69
C TRP A 454 28.55 2.13 -38.09
N GLY A 455 27.50 2.03 -38.90
CA GLY A 455 26.21 1.46 -38.47
C GLY A 455 26.36 -0.02 -38.07
N PHE A 456 27.16 -0.78 -38.81
CA PHE A 456 27.48 -2.17 -38.49
C PHE A 456 28.23 -2.29 -37.17
N LEU A 457 29.30 -1.50 -36.97
CA LEU A 457 30.09 -1.53 -35.74
C LEU A 457 29.24 -1.16 -34.51
N PHE A 458 28.41 -0.13 -34.64
CA PHE A 458 27.48 0.28 -33.58
C PHE A 458 26.44 -0.81 -33.29
N GLY A 459 25.79 -1.35 -34.32
CA GLY A 459 24.81 -2.42 -34.18
C GLY A 459 25.41 -3.67 -33.53
N TRP A 460 26.63 -4.03 -33.92
CA TRP A 460 27.37 -5.15 -33.33
C TRP A 460 27.66 -4.92 -31.85
N LEU A 461 28.19 -3.74 -31.50
CA LEU A 461 28.52 -3.39 -30.12
C LEU A 461 27.27 -3.37 -29.22
N PHE A 462 26.16 -2.82 -29.71
CA PHE A 462 24.89 -2.81 -29.00
C PHE A 462 24.37 -4.24 -28.75
N ALA A 463 24.34 -5.08 -29.79
CA ALA A 463 23.91 -6.46 -29.67
C ALA A 463 24.80 -7.26 -28.69
N TYR A 464 26.12 -7.02 -28.71
CA TYR A 464 27.06 -7.59 -27.77
C TYR A 464 26.77 -7.17 -26.32
N LEU A 465 26.67 -5.86 -26.05
CA LEU A 465 26.43 -5.33 -24.70
C LEU A 465 25.08 -5.77 -24.14
N ARG A 466 24.01 -5.76 -24.95
CA ARG A 466 22.70 -6.28 -24.56
C ARG A 466 22.80 -7.76 -24.15
N ASN A 467 23.43 -8.59 -24.98
CA ASN A 467 23.57 -10.02 -24.71
C ASN A 467 24.40 -10.28 -23.44
N LEU A 468 25.43 -9.47 -23.18
CA LEU A 468 26.25 -9.54 -21.97
C LEU A 468 25.42 -9.21 -20.72
N LEU A 469 24.68 -8.10 -20.73
CA LEU A 469 23.81 -7.69 -19.61
C LEU A 469 22.72 -8.72 -19.34
N LEU A 470 22.12 -9.28 -20.40
CA LEU A 470 21.10 -10.32 -20.29
C LEU A 470 21.70 -11.61 -19.68
N ALA A 471 22.91 -11.99 -20.07
CA ALA A 471 23.62 -13.12 -19.48
C ALA A 471 23.92 -12.92 -17.99
N ILE A 472 24.38 -11.72 -17.61
CA ILE A 472 24.61 -11.35 -16.20
C ILE A 472 23.31 -11.40 -15.41
N TYR A 473 22.21 -10.88 -15.96
CA TYR A 473 20.90 -10.93 -15.32
C TYR A 473 20.41 -12.36 -15.09
N ILE A 474 20.46 -13.21 -16.13
CA ILE A 474 20.07 -14.63 -16.03
C ILE A 474 20.93 -15.36 -14.99
N TYR A 475 22.24 -15.11 -14.97
CA TYR A 475 23.14 -15.69 -13.98
C TYR A 475 22.73 -15.32 -12.54
N HIS A 476 22.39 -14.06 -12.28
CA HIS A 476 21.93 -13.64 -10.94
C HIS A 476 20.58 -14.26 -10.56
N VAL A 477 19.63 -14.35 -11.49
CA VAL A 477 18.33 -14.99 -11.26
C VAL A 477 18.53 -16.48 -10.93
N LYS A 478 19.34 -17.19 -11.71
CA LYS A 478 19.63 -18.61 -11.48
C LYS A 478 20.30 -18.84 -10.13
N ARG A 479 21.33 -18.04 -9.80
CA ARG A 479 22.01 -18.13 -8.50
C ARG A 479 21.06 -17.87 -7.33
N LYS A 480 20.13 -16.92 -7.46
CA LYS A 480 19.13 -16.63 -6.43
C LYS A 480 18.12 -17.77 -6.27
N ALA A 481 17.68 -18.37 -7.38
CA ALA A 481 16.79 -19.53 -7.36
C ALA A 481 17.47 -20.76 -6.74
N GLU A 482 18.74 -21.02 -7.07
CA GLU A 482 19.53 -22.09 -6.47
C GLU A 482 19.73 -21.87 -4.97
N LEU A 483 20.00 -20.64 -4.52
CA LEU A 483 20.12 -20.31 -3.09
C LEU A 483 18.80 -20.50 -2.34
N LEU A 484 17.65 -20.14 -2.95
CA LEU A 484 16.33 -20.36 -2.36
C LEU A 484 16.01 -21.85 -2.27
N SER A 485 16.27 -22.61 -3.33
CA SER A 485 16.07 -24.07 -3.33
C SER A 485 16.99 -24.80 -2.34
N LEU A 486 18.23 -24.34 -2.17
CA LEU A 486 19.15 -24.88 -1.16
C LEU A 486 18.66 -24.58 0.26
N LYS A 487 18.15 -23.36 0.48
CA LYS A 487 17.58 -22.95 1.77
C LYS A 487 16.33 -23.76 2.09
N ASP A 488 15.42 -23.92 1.14
CA ASP A 488 14.24 -24.79 1.28
C ASP A 488 14.62 -26.26 1.51
N PHE A 489 15.73 -26.75 0.95
CA PHE A 489 16.23 -28.11 1.21
C PHE A 489 16.75 -28.27 2.65
N PHE A 490 17.49 -27.28 3.17
CA PHE A 490 17.98 -27.29 4.55
C PHE A 490 16.89 -26.99 5.58
N ASP A 491 15.82 -26.30 5.21
CA ASP A 491 14.69 -26.04 6.11
C ASP A 491 13.72 -27.25 6.18
N ASN A 492 13.83 -28.24 5.27
CA ASN A 492 13.00 -29.45 5.20
C ASN A 492 13.76 -30.77 5.50
N PHE A 493 15.02 -30.69 5.94
CA PHE A 493 15.84 -31.81 6.45
C PHE A 493 16.47 -31.41 7.77
#